data_AF-A0A8S0QXY2-F1
#
_entry.id   AF-A0A8S0QXY2-F1
#
_cell.length_a   1.000
_cell.length_b   1.000
_cell.length_c   1.000
_cell.angle_alpha   90.00
_cell.angle_beta   90.00
_cell.angle_gamma   90.00
#
_symmetry.space_group_name_H-M   'P 1'
#
loop_
_entity.id
_entity.type
_entity.pdbx_description
1 polymer ?
#
loop_
_entity_poly.entity_id
_entity_poly.type
_entity_poly.pdbx_seq_one_letter_code
_entity_poly.pdbx_strand_id
1 'polypeptide(L)'
;MTFHLHKFPLMSKSRKLHELITEQEKNPTTSRITRIQTASESNRCSENDFEEEIQEEEEEYESLIILPDFPGGSESFETAAKFCYGVKIDVSASNVAALRCAGEYLEMTEEYSQENLISKTERFLSQSVLKNIKHCIKTLTSCEGLLPLAENLGIVLRCIDAIVSKAASSDLSLFGWPVNDRAGSNEGGVESERRKAANATRGGNGMDSWLNELGQLSLPFFKRLIFAMKALNLNREIIESCLIYYAKKYIPGISRTNRKLLSSSNVPSENDQRDLLETVIANLPVEKTSNSTSNSTRFLFGLLRTANILNISEACRASLEKKIGYQLEQATLDDLLIPSYSYLNETLYDVDCVERILRYFLEELENRSMNRIEGEERSTALLLVGKLIDGYLSEIASDANLKQEKFFDLAIALPDDARLFDDGLYRAVDVYLKAHPWIPEADREKICAVLDCQKLTLEACTHAAQNERLPLRTVVQVLFFEQLQLRQAITGGLLETDAGLTEADHGIGEEKEAIMVARAQEGGSTWRAAVRENQVLRLDMDSMRARVHELERECSTMRKAIEKIEPGGHVETVGWRNSLVRKFGCKFKTQVCDSHEPAVNEARKGRTHRHHK
;
A
#
# COMPACT_ATOMS: atom_id res chain seq x y z
N MET A 1 26.69 37.68 -9.59
CA MET A 1 25.96 38.72 -8.83
C MET A 1 27.01 39.63 -8.20
N THR A 2 26.81 40.94 -8.25
CA THR A 2 27.78 41.94 -7.78
C THR A 2 27.20 42.69 -6.60
N PHE A 3 27.97 42.86 -5.53
CA PHE A 3 27.57 43.59 -4.33
C PHE A 3 28.55 44.75 -4.10
N HIS A 4 28.03 45.95 -3.90
CA HIS A 4 28.83 47.12 -3.51
C HIS A 4 28.75 47.29 -2.00
N LEU A 5 29.86 47.03 -1.31
CA LEU A 5 29.93 46.96 0.15
C LEU A 5 31.14 47.75 0.66
N HIS A 6 31.05 48.23 1.90
CA HIS A 6 32.11 48.92 2.60
C HIS A 6 33.03 47.91 3.27
N LYS A 7 34.34 48.21 3.23
CA LYS A 7 35.40 47.35 3.76
C LYS A 7 35.25 47.11 5.27
N PHE A 8 35.05 48.19 6.04
CA PHE A 8 35.12 48.15 7.50
C PHE A 8 34.09 47.19 8.15
N PRO A 9 32.78 47.22 7.82
CA PRO A 9 31.82 46.26 8.37
C PRO A 9 32.21 44.80 8.11
N LEU A 10 32.70 44.50 6.91
CA LEU A 10 33.12 43.15 6.52
C LEU A 10 34.37 42.69 7.28
N MET A 11 35.40 43.54 7.33
CA MET A 11 36.66 43.28 8.03
C MET A 11 36.46 43.08 9.54
N SER A 12 35.45 43.75 10.13
CA SER A 12 35.17 43.64 11.55
C SER A 12 34.55 42.30 11.98
N LYS A 13 34.08 41.48 11.04
CA LYS A 13 33.32 40.25 11.32
C LYS A 13 33.86 39.01 10.62
N SER A 14 34.69 39.14 9.60
CA SER A 14 35.22 38.03 8.81
C SER A 14 36.74 38.13 8.70
N ARG A 15 37.42 37.09 9.18
CA ARG A 15 38.87 36.95 9.01
C ARG A 15 39.26 36.90 7.54
N LYS A 16 38.59 36.06 6.76
CA LYS A 16 38.91 35.87 5.35
C LYS A 16 38.75 37.15 4.53
N LEU A 17 37.66 37.89 4.75
CA LEU A 17 37.48 39.18 4.07
C LEU A 17 38.51 40.20 4.55
N HIS A 18 38.87 40.18 5.84
CA HIS A 18 39.95 41.00 6.35
C HIS A 18 41.28 40.73 5.65
N GLU A 19 41.66 39.45 5.49
CA GLU A 19 42.88 39.04 4.80
C GLU A 19 42.83 39.40 3.31
N LEU A 20 41.76 39.06 2.59
CA LEU A 20 41.61 39.36 1.16
C LEU A 20 41.65 40.86 0.85
N ILE A 21 40.96 41.68 1.66
CA ILE A 21 40.97 43.15 1.50
C ILE A 21 42.39 43.69 1.77
N THR A 22 43.05 43.21 2.81
CA THR A 22 44.39 43.66 3.19
C THR A 22 45.45 43.25 2.15
N GLU A 23 45.34 42.06 1.56
CA GLU A 23 46.22 41.58 0.49
C GLU A 23 46.05 42.38 -0.80
N GLN A 24 44.81 42.71 -1.15
CA GLN A 24 44.50 43.52 -2.33
C GLN A 24 45.02 44.96 -2.18
N GLU A 25 44.92 45.54 -0.99
CA GLU A 25 45.47 46.86 -0.68
C GLU A 25 47.01 46.88 -0.72
N LYS A 26 47.67 45.75 -0.40
CA LYS A 26 49.13 45.63 -0.46
C LYS A 26 49.68 45.42 -1.88
N ASN A 27 48.88 44.92 -2.82
CA ASN A 27 49.31 44.56 -4.19
C ASN A 27 48.44 45.23 -5.30
N PRO A 28 48.52 46.57 -5.46
CA PRO A 28 47.65 47.32 -6.38
C PRO A 28 47.87 47.04 -7.88
N THR A 29 48.97 46.40 -8.27
CA THR A 29 49.30 46.05 -9.66
C THR A 29 48.47 44.89 -10.22
N THR A 30 48.00 43.96 -9.38
CA THR A 30 47.13 42.84 -9.80
C THR A 30 45.72 43.32 -10.14
N SER A 31 45.22 44.35 -9.44
CA SER A 31 43.90 44.98 -9.70
C SER A 31 43.76 45.56 -11.10
N ARG A 32 44.84 46.07 -11.71
CA ARG A 32 44.84 46.55 -13.10
C ARG A 32 44.65 45.41 -14.11
N ILE A 33 45.23 44.24 -13.87
CA ILE A 33 45.19 43.10 -14.81
C ILE A 33 43.80 42.44 -14.83
N THR A 34 43.18 42.26 -13.66
CA THR A 34 41.82 41.69 -13.56
C THR A 34 40.77 42.58 -14.25
N ARG A 35 40.92 43.92 -14.14
CA ARG A 35 40.01 44.89 -14.78
C ARG A 35 40.09 44.83 -16.31
N ILE A 36 41.29 44.66 -16.87
CA ILE A 36 41.51 44.55 -18.33
C ILE A 36 40.88 43.28 -18.91
N GLN A 37 40.97 42.15 -18.20
CA GLN A 37 40.35 40.90 -18.64
C GLN A 37 38.82 40.97 -18.63
N THR A 38 38.20 41.55 -17.60
CA THR A 38 36.73 41.72 -17.52
C THR A 38 36.17 42.75 -18.50
N ALA A 39 36.93 43.80 -18.82
CA ALA A 39 36.53 44.80 -19.81
C ALA A 39 36.58 44.26 -21.25
N SER A 40 37.49 43.33 -21.54
CA SER A 40 37.66 42.74 -22.87
C SER A 40 36.54 41.79 -23.32
N GLU A 41 35.72 41.28 -22.39
CA GLU A 41 34.56 40.43 -22.72
C GLU A 41 33.26 41.22 -22.91
N SER A 42 33.23 42.51 -22.53
CA SER A 42 32.00 43.33 -22.51
C SER A 42 31.94 44.43 -23.56
N ASN A 43 32.99 44.65 -24.38
CA ASN A 43 33.00 45.74 -25.36
C ASN A 43 33.52 45.31 -26.75
N ARG A 44 32.60 44.88 -27.62
CA ARG A 44 32.74 45.04 -29.07
C ARG A 44 31.69 46.04 -29.53
N CYS A 45 32.03 47.32 -29.55
CA CYS A 45 31.58 48.29 -30.55
C CYS A 45 32.17 49.68 -30.28
N SER A 46 32.57 50.32 -31.39
CA SER A 46 32.78 51.75 -31.60
C SER A 46 34.14 52.34 -31.20
N GLU A 47 34.96 52.48 -32.23
CA GLU A 47 35.99 53.52 -32.37
C GLU A 47 35.37 54.91 -32.16
N ASN A 48 36.07 55.78 -31.42
CA ASN A 48 36.45 57.14 -31.88
C ASN A 48 37.25 57.87 -30.80
N ASP A 49 38.25 58.60 -31.29
CA ASP A 49 39.16 59.52 -30.59
C ASP A 49 38.44 60.49 -29.65
N PHE A 50 39.02 60.78 -28.48
CA PHE A 50 39.04 62.13 -27.89
C PHE A 50 40.17 62.26 -26.84
N GLU A 51 40.63 63.50 -26.74
CA GLU A 51 41.91 64.01 -26.24
C GLU A 51 42.16 63.85 -24.73
N GLU A 52 43.45 63.88 -24.36
CA GLU A 52 43.97 63.95 -22.99
C GLU A 52 43.47 65.21 -22.25
N GLU A 53 42.63 65.02 -21.23
CA GLU A 53 42.54 65.93 -20.09
C GLU A 53 42.88 65.15 -18.82
N ILE A 54 44.03 65.47 -18.23
CA ILE A 54 44.44 65.01 -16.90
C ILE A 54 43.56 65.76 -15.90
N GLN A 55 42.44 65.13 -15.50
CA GLN A 55 41.80 65.42 -14.23
C GLN A 55 42.39 64.46 -13.20
N GLU A 56 43.02 65.03 -12.17
CA GLU A 56 43.28 64.33 -10.91
C GLU A 56 41.93 64.06 -10.24
N GLU A 57 41.16 63.10 -10.76
CA GLU A 57 40.11 62.46 -10.00
C GLU A 57 40.82 61.54 -8.99
N GLU A 58 40.53 61.74 -7.70
CA GLU A 58 40.83 60.74 -6.68
C GLU A 58 40.16 59.43 -7.12
N GLU A 59 40.87 58.59 -7.88
CA GLU A 59 40.37 57.27 -8.29
C GLU A 59 40.07 56.50 -7.01
N GLU A 60 38.80 56.49 -6.59
CA GLU A 60 38.33 55.70 -5.47
C GLU A 60 38.62 54.24 -5.83
N TYR A 61 39.68 53.69 -5.24
CA TYR A 61 40.17 52.34 -5.54
C TYR A 61 39.10 51.31 -5.13
N GLU A 62 38.16 51.03 -6.02
CA GLU A 62 37.17 49.97 -5.87
C GLU A 62 37.90 48.62 -5.82
N SER A 63 37.94 48.03 -4.62
CA SER A 63 38.55 46.73 -4.38
C SER A 63 37.59 45.62 -4.84
N LEU A 64 37.86 45.03 -6.00
CA LEU A 64 37.09 43.90 -6.53
C LEU A 64 37.58 42.59 -5.93
N ILE A 65 36.74 41.92 -5.15
CA ILE A 65 36.99 40.59 -4.59
C ILE A 65 36.06 39.58 -5.27
N ILE A 66 36.64 38.51 -5.82
CA ILE A 66 35.89 37.44 -6.47
C ILE A 66 35.87 36.23 -5.52
N LEU A 67 34.65 35.81 -5.13
CA LEU A 67 34.42 34.62 -4.32
C LEU A 67 33.77 33.53 -5.19
N PRO A 68 34.56 32.68 -5.87
CA PRO A 68 34.01 31.58 -6.64
C PRO A 68 33.36 30.53 -5.71
N ASP A 69 32.27 29.93 -6.19
CA ASP A 69 31.56 28.81 -5.54
C ASP A 69 31.21 29.05 -4.06
N PHE A 70 30.75 30.27 -3.74
CA PHE A 70 30.36 30.61 -2.37
C PHE A 70 29.25 29.67 -1.86
N PRO A 71 29.39 29.08 -0.66
CA PRO A 71 28.44 28.10 -0.16
C PRO A 71 27.05 28.72 0.02
N GLY A 72 26.05 28.10 -0.60
CA GLY A 72 24.68 28.59 -0.62
C GLY A 72 24.45 29.80 -1.53
N GLY A 73 25.39 30.07 -2.42
CA GLY A 73 25.28 31.07 -3.49
C GLY A 73 25.25 32.52 -2.99
N SER A 74 24.84 33.41 -3.88
CA SER A 74 24.81 34.85 -3.62
C SER A 74 23.82 35.24 -2.53
N GLU A 75 22.72 34.51 -2.35
CA GLU A 75 21.73 34.77 -1.28
C GLU A 75 22.33 34.57 0.12
N SER A 76 23.16 33.53 0.27
CA SER A 76 23.84 33.25 1.54
C SER A 76 24.91 34.29 1.84
N PHE A 77 25.64 34.73 0.81
CA PHE A 77 26.59 35.84 0.93
C PHE A 77 25.89 37.15 1.29
N GLU A 78 24.79 37.50 0.62
CA GLU A 78 24.01 38.71 0.90
C GLU A 78 23.56 38.73 2.37
N THR A 79 23.10 37.59 2.88
CA THR A 79 22.67 37.46 4.28
C THR A 79 23.86 37.60 5.24
N ALA A 80 25.02 37.00 4.93
CA ALA A 80 26.24 37.17 5.71
C ALA A 80 26.73 38.63 5.69
N ALA A 81 26.66 39.30 4.54
CA ALA A 81 27.00 40.72 4.41
C ALA A 81 26.04 41.59 5.24
N LYS A 82 24.72 41.38 5.14
CA LYS A 82 23.73 42.06 6.00
C LYS A 82 24.06 41.89 7.49
N PHE A 83 24.46 40.68 7.90
CA PHE A 83 24.91 40.43 9.26
C PHE A 83 26.15 41.25 9.64
N CYS A 84 27.12 41.39 8.74
CA CYS A 84 28.30 42.23 8.96
C CYS A 84 27.96 43.70 9.22
N TYR A 85 26.89 44.19 8.59
CA TYR A 85 26.36 45.55 8.78
C TYR A 85 25.47 45.71 10.03
N GLY A 86 25.33 44.67 10.85
CA GLY A 86 24.48 44.69 12.04
C GLY A 86 22.98 44.60 11.73
N VAL A 87 22.60 44.26 10.50
CA VAL A 87 21.20 44.00 10.15
C VAL A 87 20.76 42.68 10.81
N LYS A 88 19.56 42.68 11.40
CA LYS A 88 18.98 41.45 11.97
C LYS A 88 18.68 40.47 10.84
N ILE A 89 19.35 39.32 10.88
CA ILE A 89 19.11 38.20 9.96
C ILE A 89 18.13 37.20 10.56
N ASP A 90 17.22 36.70 9.73
CA ASP A 90 16.27 35.65 10.09
C ASP A 90 16.90 34.27 9.81
N VAL A 91 17.21 33.54 10.87
CA VAL A 91 17.73 32.17 10.78
C VAL A 91 16.58 31.18 10.85
N SER A 92 16.51 30.28 9.88
CA SER A 92 15.44 29.29 9.70
C SER A 92 16.01 27.93 9.31
N ALA A 93 15.19 26.88 9.38
CA ALA A 93 15.64 25.52 9.05
C ALA A 93 16.10 25.34 7.59
N SER A 94 15.64 26.17 6.65
CA SER A 94 16.04 26.11 5.25
C SER A 94 17.38 26.80 4.98
N ASN A 95 17.68 27.92 5.66
CA ASN A 95 18.90 28.71 5.39
C ASN A 95 20.06 28.44 6.35
N VAL A 96 19.81 27.86 7.53
CA VAL A 96 20.84 27.75 8.58
C VAL A 96 22.06 26.93 8.15
N ALA A 97 21.90 25.87 7.36
CA ALA A 97 23.03 25.09 6.86
C ALA A 97 23.92 25.92 5.94
N ALA A 98 23.31 26.69 5.03
CA ALA A 98 24.01 27.56 4.11
C ALA A 98 24.73 28.69 4.86
N LEU A 99 24.07 29.32 5.85
CA LEU A 99 24.69 30.35 6.69
C LEU A 99 25.82 29.80 7.56
N ARG A 100 25.71 28.57 8.08
CA ARG A 100 26.77 27.92 8.85
C ARG A 100 27.98 27.62 7.96
N CYS A 101 27.75 27.18 6.72
CA CYS A 101 28.79 26.97 5.71
C CYS A 101 29.43 28.29 5.24
N ALA A 102 28.62 29.34 5.03
CA ALA A 102 29.09 30.68 4.69
C ALA A 102 29.94 31.28 5.81
N GLY A 103 29.49 31.15 7.06
CA GLY A 103 30.24 31.57 8.23
C GLY A 103 31.59 30.85 8.35
N GLU A 104 31.63 29.54 8.08
CA GLU A 104 32.89 28.79 8.01
C GLU A 104 33.79 29.30 6.89
N TYR A 105 33.26 29.42 5.67
CA TYR A 105 34.01 29.84 4.51
C TYR A 105 34.59 31.24 4.68
N LEU A 106 33.87 32.15 5.33
CA LEU A 106 34.29 33.52 5.64
C LEU A 106 35.07 33.63 6.95
N GLU A 107 35.25 32.53 7.68
CA GLU A 107 35.93 32.48 8.98
C GLU A 107 35.35 33.52 9.97
N MET A 108 34.03 33.54 10.09
CA MET A 108 33.28 34.44 10.96
C MET A 108 33.19 33.89 12.38
N THR A 109 34.34 33.85 13.06
CA THR A 109 34.54 33.29 14.41
C THR A 109 34.32 34.33 15.51
N GLU A 110 34.28 33.86 16.76
CA GLU A 110 34.13 34.75 17.92
C GLU A 110 35.34 35.66 18.17
N GLU A 111 36.49 35.37 17.54
CA GLU A 111 37.71 36.18 17.64
C GLU A 111 37.52 37.60 17.06
N TYR A 112 36.66 37.74 16.05
CA TYR A 112 36.37 39.01 15.40
C TYR A 112 35.17 39.72 16.03
N SER A 113 34.20 38.96 16.53
CA SER A 113 33.00 39.51 17.16
C SER A 113 32.33 38.52 18.09
N GLN A 114 31.84 38.99 19.22
CA GLN A 114 30.93 38.21 20.06
C GLN A 114 29.67 37.82 19.26
N GLU A 115 29.19 36.59 19.51
CA GLU A 115 28.03 35.99 18.84
C GLU A 115 28.07 36.09 17.31
N ASN A 116 29.25 35.85 16.72
CA ASN A 116 29.43 35.90 15.27
C ASN A 116 28.59 34.83 14.55
N LEU A 117 28.56 34.88 13.22
CA LEU A 117 27.65 34.10 12.39
C LEU A 117 27.76 32.59 12.65
N ILE A 118 28.97 32.05 12.87
CA ILE A 118 29.18 30.63 13.22
C ILE A 118 28.45 30.29 14.52
N SER A 119 28.73 31.00 15.62
CA SER A 119 28.10 30.73 16.92
C SER A 119 26.58 30.92 16.90
N LYS A 120 26.11 31.93 16.17
CA LYS A 120 24.67 32.20 16.02
C LYS A 120 23.94 31.08 15.28
N THR A 121 24.52 30.58 14.18
CA THR A 121 23.95 29.45 13.42
C THR A 121 24.07 28.13 14.18
N GLU A 122 25.18 27.89 14.87
CA GLU A 122 25.40 26.70 15.70
C GLU A 122 24.41 26.61 16.87
N ARG A 123 24.12 27.75 17.51
CA ARG A 123 23.10 27.86 18.54
C ARG A 123 21.72 27.51 17.99
N PHE A 124 21.36 28.02 16.81
CA PHE A 124 20.07 27.72 16.19
C PHE A 124 19.95 26.24 15.79
N LEU A 125 21.02 25.64 15.24
CA LEU A 125 21.07 24.22 14.94
C LEU A 125 20.80 23.39 16.20
N SER A 126 21.55 23.65 17.27
CA SER A 126 21.46 22.90 18.52
C SER A 126 20.13 23.11 19.27
N GLN A 127 19.61 24.34 19.29
CA GLN A 127 18.44 24.68 20.11
C GLN A 127 17.10 24.50 19.38
N SER A 128 17.07 24.64 18.05
CA SER A 128 15.84 24.60 17.25
C SER A 128 15.81 23.40 16.31
N VAL A 129 16.80 23.26 15.44
CA VAL A 129 16.79 22.23 14.37
C VAL A 129 16.84 20.83 14.95
N LEU A 130 17.87 20.51 15.74
CA LEU A 130 18.07 19.18 16.31
C LEU A 130 16.98 18.79 17.32
N LYS A 131 16.10 19.73 17.71
CA LYS A 131 14.96 19.46 18.60
C LYS A 131 13.67 19.13 17.85
N ASN A 132 13.61 19.28 16.53
CA ASN A 132 12.40 19.05 15.75
C ASN A 132 12.71 18.26 14.45
N ILE A 133 12.08 17.09 14.28
CA ILE A 133 12.26 16.21 13.11
C ILE A 133 11.99 16.97 11.81
N LYS A 134 10.95 17.79 11.75
CA LYS A 134 10.60 18.58 10.56
C LYS A 134 11.66 19.61 10.21
N HIS A 135 12.30 20.22 11.22
CA HIS A 135 13.41 21.14 10.97
C HIS A 135 14.66 20.38 10.52
N CYS A 136 14.97 19.23 11.11
CA CYS A 136 16.07 18.36 10.67
C CYS A 136 15.92 17.97 9.19
N ILE A 137 14.73 17.53 8.77
CA ILE A 137 14.46 17.14 7.38
C ILE A 137 14.66 18.34 6.43
N LYS A 138 14.11 19.51 6.76
CA LYS A 138 14.30 20.73 5.96
C LYS A 138 15.77 21.15 5.86
N THR A 139 16.51 21.07 6.95
CA THR A 139 17.94 21.37 6.96
C THR A 139 18.74 20.35 6.15
N LEU A 140 18.37 19.07 6.17
CA LEU A 140 18.99 18.05 5.31
C LEU A 140 18.73 18.34 3.83
N THR A 141 17.52 18.74 3.45
CA THR A 141 17.22 19.08 2.04
C THR A 141 18.04 20.27 1.54
N SER A 142 18.32 21.27 2.39
CA SER A 142 19.19 22.39 1.98
C SER A 142 20.67 22.04 1.95
N CYS A 143 21.09 20.93 2.55
CA CYS A 143 22.47 20.46 2.49
C CYS A 143 22.87 19.90 1.12
N GLU A 144 21.92 19.54 0.23
CA GLU A 144 22.23 18.95 -1.09
C GLU A 144 23.17 19.81 -1.93
N GLY A 145 22.92 21.12 -1.98
CA GLY A 145 23.78 22.08 -2.69
C GLY A 145 25.01 22.57 -1.91
N LEU A 146 25.25 22.01 -0.71
CA LEU A 146 26.32 22.44 0.20
C LEU A 146 27.36 21.34 0.45
N LEU A 147 27.19 20.16 -0.16
CA LEU A 147 28.18 19.08 -0.06
C LEU A 147 29.44 19.45 -0.87
N PRO A 148 30.65 19.15 -0.34
CA PRO A 148 30.95 18.37 0.87
C PRO A 148 31.05 19.21 2.17
N LEU A 149 30.97 20.53 2.11
CA LEU A 149 31.23 21.40 3.27
C LEU A 149 30.25 21.15 4.42
N ALA A 150 28.96 20.95 4.15
CA ALA A 150 27.97 20.62 5.17
C ALA A 150 28.24 19.27 5.86
N GLU A 151 28.89 18.33 5.16
CA GLU A 151 29.30 17.04 5.71
C GLU A 151 30.50 17.22 6.66
N ASN A 152 31.52 17.96 6.24
CA ASN A 152 32.70 18.26 7.05
C ASN A 152 32.36 18.99 8.36
N LEU A 153 31.33 19.84 8.31
CA LEU A 153 30.80 20.54 9.48
C LEU A 153 29.90 19.67 10.38
N GLY A 154 29.65 18.42 9.99
CA GLY A 154 28.85 17.46 10.74
C GLY A 154 27.34 17.79 10.79
N ILE A 155 26.86 18.73 9.98
CA ILE A 155 25.45 19.17 9.99
C ILE A 155 24.54 18.01 9.60
N VAL A 156 24.92 17.29 8.55
CA VAL A 156 24.17 16.15 8.01
C VAL A 156 24.04 15.04 9.04
N LEU A 157 25.17 14.57 9.59
CA LEU A 157 25.20 13.48 10.57
C LEU A 157 24.36 13.82 11.81
N ARG A 158 24.53 15.03 12.36
CA ARG A 158 23.77 15.49 13.53
C ARG A 158 22.27 15.55 13.27
N CYS A 159 21.84 15.98 12.08
CA CYS A 159 20.43 15.99 11.72
C CYS A 159 19.85 14.57 11.62
N ILE A 160 20.59 13.63 11.03
CA ILE A 160 20.18 12.22 10.95
C ILE A 160 20.07 11.63 12.36
N ASP A 161 21.09 11.79 13.21
CA ASP A 161 21.10 11.29 14.58
C ASP A 161 19.96 11.88 15.43
N ALA A 162 19.65 13.17 15.23
CA ALA A 162 18.52 13.82 15.88
C ALA A 162 17.15 13.24 15.42
N ILE A 163 17.00 12.90 14.15
CA ILE A 163 15.79 12.23 13.64
C ILE A 163 15.68 10.84 14.27
N VAL A 164 16.76 10.05 14.25
CA VAL A 164 16.75 8.67 14.76
C VAL A 164 16.50 8.62 16.26
N SER A 165 17.19 9.45 17.05
CA SER A 165 16.99 9.52 18.51
C SER A 165 15.55 9.92 18.88
N LYS A 166 14.94 10.83 18.13
CA LYS A 166 13.54 11.24 18.35
C LYS A 166 12.54 10.18 17.93
N ALA A 167 12.77 9.51 16.80
CA ALA A 167 11.96 8.39 16.36
C ALA A 167 12.02 7.24 17.38
N ALA A 168 13.18 6.98 17.98
CA ALA A 168 13.33 5.99 19.06
C ALA A 168 12.60 6.40 20.35
N SER A 169 12.60 7.69 20.70
CA SER A 169 11.87 8.21 21.88
C SER A 169 10.36 8.33 21.69
N SER A 170 9.88 8.22 20.45
CA SER A 170 8.45 8.24 20.12
C SER A 170 7.89 6.86 20.43
N ASP A 171 7.73 6.59 21.72
CA ASP A 171 7.17 5.34 22.23
C ASP A 171 5.76 5.13 21.66
N LEU A 172 5.63 4.13 20.77
CA LEU A 172 4.37 3.74 20.15
C LEU A 172 3.36 3.15 21.15
N SER A 173 3.76 2.96 22.42
CA SER A 173 2.92 2.31 23.45
C SER A 173 2.23 3.27 24.43
N LEU A 174 2.53 4.58 24.43
CA LEU A 174 2.09 5.50 25.51
C LEU A 174 0.87 6.39 25.23
N PHE A 175 0.22 6.31 24.06
CA PHE A 175 -0.99 7.11 23.79
C PHE A 175 -2.17 6.29 23.22
N GLY A 176 -2.46 5.18 23.90
CA GLY A 176 -3.61 4.34 23.62
C GLY A 176 -4.87 4.64 24.46
N TRP A 177 -5.05 5.82 25.06
CA TRP A 177 -6.29 6.14 25.80
C TRP A 177 -6.66 7.63 25.65
N PRO A 178 -7.84 8.00 25.13
CA PRO A 178 -8.35 9.35 25.32
C PRO A 178 -8.80 9.48 26.77
N VAL A 179 -7.99 10.11 27.62
CA VAL A 179 -8.45 10.59 28.93
C VAL A 179 -9.47 11.69 28.64
N ASN A 180 -10.74 11.36 28.89
CA ASN A 180 -11.84 12.30 28.85
C ASN A 180 -11.72 13.24 30.05
N ASP A 181 -11.04 14.37 29.88
CA ASP A 181 -11.02 15.42 30.90
C ASP A 181 -12.37 16.15 30.89
N ARG A 182 -13.35 15.53 31.55
CA ARG A 182 -14.58 16.22 31.97
C ARG A 182 -14.31 16.88 33.31
N ALA A 183 -13.94 18.15 33.26
CA ALA A 183 -14.04 19.05 34.39
C ALA A 183 -14.61 20.42 33.96
N GLY A 184 -15.90 20.61 34.26
CA GLY A 184 -16.38 21.87 34.83
C GLY A 184 -16.88 22.99 33.90
N SER A 185 -18.22 23.11 33.90
CA SER A 185 -18.95 24.38 34.13
C SER A 185 -19.43 25.22 32.92
N ASN A 186 -20.70 24.93 32.60
CA ASN A 186 -21.84 25.84 32.55
C ASN A 186 -22.12 26.77 31.35
N GLU A 187 -23.38 26.62 30.90
CA GLU A 187 -24.33 27.60 30.36
C GLU A 187 -24.28 28.05 28.89
N GLY A 188 -25.39 27.73 28.19
CA GLY A 188 -26.15 28.75 27.47
C GLY A 188 -26.10 28.71 25.93
N GLY A 189 -27.06 28.02 25.32
CA GLY A 189 -27.81 28.60 24.20
C GLY A 189 -27.29 28.44 22.77
N VAL A 190 -28.24 28.00 21.93
CA VAL A 190 -28.40 28.26 20.50
C VAL A 190 -27.67 27.35 19.51
N GLU A 191 -28.54 26.55 18.89
CA GLU A 191 -28.44 25.72 17.71
C GLU A 191 -28.09 26.51 16.44
N SER A 192 -26.90 26.28 15.88
CA SER A 192 -26.59 26.23 14.44
C SER A 192 -25.13 25.80 14.26
N GLU A 193 -24.80 25.14 13.15
CA GLU A 193 -23.47 24.62 12.76
C GLU A 193 -23.11 23.16 13.09
N ARG A 194 -24.08 22.23 13.01
CA ARG A 194 -23.80 20.78 13.00
C ARG A 194 -23.50 20.18 11.61
N ARG A 195 -22.77 20.91 10.75
CA ARG A 195 -22.28 20.42 9.44
C ARG A 195 -20.87 20.90 9.07
N LYS A 196 -19.91 20.85 10.00
CA LYS A 196 -18.48 21.00 9.71
C LYS A 196 -17.55 20.24 10.69
N ALA A 197 -18.05 19.19 11.33
CA ALA A 197 -17.31 18.38 12.31
C ALA A 197 -17.24 16.88 11.95
N ALA A 198 -17.24 16.54 10.65
CA ALA A 198 -17.04 15.17 10.16
C ALA A 198 -15.66 14.94 9.51
N ASN A 199 -14.80 15.96 9.47
CA ASN A 199 -13.45 15.88 8.87
C ASN A 199 -12.30 16.12 9.86
N ALA A 200 -12.58 16.24 11.17
CA ALA A 200 -11.56 16.51 12.19
C ALA A 200 -11.28 15.32 13.14
N THR A 201 -11.84 14.13 12.87
CA THR A 201 -11.66 12.93 13.71
C THR A 201 -10.58 11.97 13.19
N ARG A 202 -9.68 12.44 12.32
CA ARG A 202 -8.39 11.78 12.06
C ARG A 202 -7.32 12.49 12.89
N GLY A 203 -7.38 12.32 14.20
CA GLY A 203 -6.25 12.60 15.07
C GLY A 203 -5.13 11.65 14.66
N GLY A 204 -4.29 12.11 13.73
CA GLY A 204 -3.16 11.35 13.22
C GLY A 204 -2.26 10.94 14.36
N ASN A 205 -1.82 9.70 14.30
CA ASN A 205 -0.78 9.18 15.17
C ASN A 205 0.41 10.16 15.12
N GLY A 206 1.12 10.40 16.22
CA GLY A 206 2.31 11.28 16.20
C GLY A 206 3.33 10.88 15.12
N MET A 207 3.30 9.61 14.74
CA MET A 207 3.99 8.98 13.61
C MET A 207 3.61 9.56 12.22
N ASP A 208 2.33 9.80 11.95
CA ASP A 208 1.83 10.24 10.63
C ASP A 208 2.26 11.67 10.28
N SER A 209 2.57 12.49 11.30
CA SER A 209 2.90 13.91 11.09
C SER A 209 4.28 14.11 10.48
N TRP A 210 5.29 13.32 10.90
CA TRP A 210 6.66 13.48 10.41
C TRP A 210 7.00 12.55 9.24
N LEU A 211 6.31 11.42 9.09
CA LEU A 211 6.42 10.56 7.90
C LEU A 211 6.15 11.35 6.61
N ASN A 212 5.19 12.27 6.64
CA ASN A 212 4.88 13.13 5.49
C ASN A 212 6.06 14.00 5.02
N GLU A 213 6.92 14.40 5.96
CA GLU A 213 8.07 15.24 5.68
C GLU A 213 9.23 14.42 5.08
N LEU A 214 9.33 13.11 5.36
CA LEU A 214 10.38 12.23 4.81
C LEU A 214 10.43 12.25 3.28
N GLY A 215 9.26 12.44 2.65
CA GLY A 215 9.19 12.57 1.21
C GLY A 215 9.83 13.83 0.64
N GLN A 216 10.43 14.70 1.45
CA GLN A 216 11.23 15.83 0.94
C GLN A 216 12.71 15.44 0.78
N LEU A 217 13.15 14.36 1.42
CA LEU A 217 14.54 13.90 1.35
C LEU A 217 14.85 13.26 -0.01
N SER A 218 16.01 13.57 -0.58
CA SER A 218 16.57 12.79 -1.68
C SER A 218 16.93 11.36 -1.26
N LEU A 219 17.02 10.48 -2.26
CA LEU A 219 17.34 9.07 -2.05
C LEU A 219 18.65 8.82 -1.28
N PRO A 220 19.75 9.57 -1.50
CA PRO A 220 20.98 9.40 -0.73
C PRO A 220 20.80 9.68 0.77
N PHE A 221 20.12 10.77 1.14
CA PHE A 221 19.86 11.08 2.55
C PHE A 221 18.87 10.11 3.18
N PHE A 222 17.86 9.66 2.41
CA PHE A 222 16.94 8.62 2.87
C PHE A 222 17.66 7.29 3.16
N LYS A 223 18.56 6.84 2.26
CA LYS A 223 19.40 5.65 2.47
C LYS A 223 20.23 5.76 3.76
N ARG A 224 20.87 6.91 3.98
CA ARG A 224 21.67 7.17 5.19
C ARG A 224 20.82 7.18 6.45
N LEU A 225 19.62 7.74 6.39
CA LEU A 225 18.67 7.71 7.50
C LEU A 225 18.28 6.27 7.86
N ILE A 226 17.89 5.45 6.88
CA ILE A 226 17.53 4.05 7.10
C ILE A 226 18.71 3.25 7.67
N PHE A 227 19.93 3.49 7.17
CA PHE A 227 21.14 2.88 7.71
C PHE A 227 21.37 3.25 9.19
N ALA A 228 21.23 4.53 9.55
CA ALA A 228 21.36 4.99 10.93
C ALA A 228 20.26 4.41 11.85
N MET A 229 19.01 4.31 11.36
CA MET A 229 17.91 3.66 12.11
C MET A 229 18.20 2.19 12.39
N LYS A 230 18.80 1.47 11.43
CA LYS A 230 19.22 0.07 11.61
C LYS A 230 20.39 -0.06 12.58
N ALA A 231 21.39 0.82 12.48
CA ALA A 231 22.55 0.81 13.38
C ALA A 231 22.14 1.02 14.86
N LEU A 232 21.08 1.80 15.10
CA LEU A 232 20.52 2.04 16.43
C LEU A 232 19.40 1.05 16.83
N ASN A 233 19.18 -0.02 16.05
CA ASN A 233 18.17 -1.06 16.31
C ASN A 233 16.77 -0.52 16.61
N LEU A 234 16.33 0.51 15.86
CA LEU A 234 14.97 1.03 16.01
C LEU A 234 13.92 -0.03 15.70
N ASN A 235 12.71 0.17 16.24
CA ASN A 235 11.58 -0.73 15.99
C ASN A 235 11.40 -0.93 14.46
N ARG A 236 11.38 -2.21 14.07
CA ARG A 236 11.22 -2.68 12.70
C ARG A 236 9.96 -2.13 12.03
N GLU A 237 8.88 -1.92 12.78
CA GLU A 237 7.63 -1.32 12.28
C GLU A 237 7.82 0.15 11.85
N ILE A 238 8.69 0.90 12.54
CA ILE A 238 8.99 2.30 12.19
C ILE A 238 9.76 2.35 10.88
N ILE A 239 10.78 1.49 10.74
CA ILE A 239 11.58 1.37 9.52
C ILE A 239 10.68 0.95 8.35
N GLU A 240 9.84 -0.07 8.53
CA GLU A 240 8.87 -0.53 7.54
C GLU A 240 7.92 0.61 7.12
N SER A 241 7.37 1.35 8.08
CA SER A 241 6.48 2.50 7.81
C SER A 241 7.17 3.58 6.99
N CYS A 242 8.43 3.90 7.30
CA CYS A 242 9.23 4.87 6.53
C CYS A 242 9.46 4.40 5.10
N LEU A 243 9.82 3.13 4.91
CA LEU A 243 10.05 2.51 3.60
C LEU A 243 8.77 2.49 2.76
N ILE A 244 7.65 2.04 3.34
CA ILE A 244 6.35 1.99 2.68
C ILE A 244 5.91 3.40 2.25
N TYR A 245 6.05 4.39 3.14
CA TYR A 245 5.68 5.76 2.85
C TYR A 245 6.51 6.32 1.69
N TYR A 246 7.84 6.21 1.77
CA TYR A 246 8.74 6.74 0.75
C TYR A 246 8.50 6.06 -0.61
N ALA A 247 8.36 4.73 -0.63
CA ALA A 247 8.02 3.98 -1.85
C ALA A 247 6.70 4.44 -2.48
N LYS A 248 5.62 4.56 -1.69
CA LYS A 248 4.31 5.02 -2.17
C LYS A 248 4.32 6.44 -2.77
N LYS A 249 5.28 7.27 -2.35
CA LYS A 249 5.42 8.65 -2.86
C LYS A 249 6.13 8.69 -4.21
N TYR A 250 7.21 7.93 -4.36
CA TYR A 250 8.12 8.04 -5.50
C TYR A 250 7.94 6.97 -6.58
N ILE A 251 7.30 5.84 -6.25
CA ILE A 251 7.06 4.76 -7.20
C ILE A 251 5.57 4.79 -7.60
N PRO A 252 5.25 5.14 -8.86
CA PRO A 252 3.88 5.15 -9.34
C PRO A 252 3.31 3.72 -9.38
N GLY A 253 2.00 3.58 -9.11
CA GLY A 253 1.29 2.31 -9.30
C GLY A 253 1.31 1.33 -8.12
N ILE A 254 2.13 1.55 -7.08
CA ILE A 254 2.12 0.70 -5.86
C ILE A 254 0.76 0.68 -5.16
N SER A 255 0.03 1.80 -5.18
CA SER A 255 -1.31 1.90 -4.62
C SER A 255 -2.30 2.19 -5.73
N ARG A 256 -3.25 1.26 -5.98
CA ARG A 256 -4.31 1.41 -7.02
C ARG A 256 -5.09 2.74 -6.90
N THR A 257 -5.06 3.37 -5.72
CA THR A 257 -5.71 4.63 -5.37
C THR A 257 -4.96 5.91 -5.79
N ASN A 258 -3.66 5.85 -6.09
CA ASN A 258 -2.82 7.05 -6.31
C ASN A 258 -2.59 7.43 -7.78
N ARG A 259 -3.48 7.03 -8.70
CA ARG A 259 -3.39 7.40 -10.13
C ARG A 259 -3.47 8.92 -10.43
N LYS A 260 -3.62 9.79 -9.42
CA LYS A 260 -3.90 11.24 -9.60
C LYS A 260 -2.93 12.22 -8.94
N LEU A 261 -1.83 11.79 -8.32
CA LEU A 261 -1.02 12.69 -7.47
C LEU A 261 0.36 13.09 -8.03
N LEU A 262 0.80 12.57 -9.17
CA LEU A 262 2.11 12.92 -9.73
C LEU A 262 1.93 13.84 -10.93
N SER A 263 2.20 15.13 -10.74
CA SER A 263 2.51 16.03 -11.85
C SER A 263 3.75 15.49 -12.58
N SER A 264 3.71 15.46 -13.91
CA SER A 264 4.74 14.91 -14.82
C SER A 264 6.18 15.39 -14.57
N SER A 265 6.38 16.43 -13.76
CA SER A 265 7.70 17.04 -13.50
C SER A 265 8.47 16.43 -12.32
N ASN A 266 7.84 15.62 -11.46
CA ASN A 266 8.47 15.08 -10.24
C ASN A 266 8.59 13.55 -10.23
N VAL A 267 8.35 12.89 -11.37
CA VAL A 267 8.50 11.44 -11.47
C VAL A 267 10.00 11.12 -11.58
N PRO A 268 10.61 10.43 -10.60
CA PRO A 268 12.02 10.05 -10.68
C PRO A 268 12.28 9.18 -11.92
N SER A 269 13.51 9.20 -12.44
CA SER A 269 13.86 8.40 -13.62
C SER A 269 13.64 6.90 -13.35
N GLU A 270 13.46 6.08 -14.39
CA GLU A 270 13.30 4.63 -14.21
C GLU A 270 14.48 4.02 -13.43
N ASN A 271 15.70 4.56 -13.62
CA ASN A 271 16.88 4.14 -12.87
C ASN A 271 16.80 4.51 -11.39
N ASP A 272 16.30 5.70 -11.06
CA ASP A 272 16.12 6.13 -9.67
C ASP A 272 14.99 5.35 -8.99
N GLN A 273 13.93 5.03 -9.74
CA GLN A 273 12.84 4.16 -9.25
C GLN A 273 13.35 2.75 -8.97
N ARG A 274 14.21 2.22 -9.85
CA ARG A 274 14.85 0.91 -9.67
C ARG A 274 15.76 0.90 -8.44
N ASP A 275 16.64 1.90 -8.30
CA ASP A 275 17.54 2.01 -7.15
C ASP A 275 16.76 2.17 -5.83
N LEU A 276 15.68 2.96 -5.84
CA LEU A 276 14.78 3.06 -4.70
C LEU A 276 14.10 1.72 -4.39
N LEU A 277 13.59 1.01 -5.40
CA LEU A 277 12.89 -0.25 -5.19
C LEU A 277 13.84 -1.33 -4.64
N GLU A 278 15.06 -1.43 -5.16
CA GLU A 278 16.11 -2.31 -4.61
C GLU A 278 16.46 -1.95 -3.17
N THR A 279 16.58 -0.66 -2.88
CA THR A 279 16.80 -0.16 -1.52
C THR A 279 15.65 -0.57 -0.58
N VAL A 280 14.41 -0.41 -1.00
CA VAL A 280 13.23 -0.78 -0.21
C VAL A 280 13.22 -2.28 0.05
N ILE A 281 13.42 -3.11 -0.97
CA ILE A 281 13.43 -4.58 -0.85
C ILE A 281 14.55 -5.04 0.10
N ALA A 282 15.76 -4.49 -0.03
CA ALA A 282 16.91 -4.83 0.82
C ALA A 282 16.72 -4.39 2.29
N ASN A 283 15.90 -3.38 2.53
CA ASN A 283 15.70 -2.84 3.87
C ASN A 283 14.40 -3.29 4.56
N LEU A 284 13.43 -3.83 3.81
CA LEU A 284 12.21 -4.40 4.38
C LEU A 284 12.53 -5.60 5.27
N PRO A 285 11.86 -5.73 6.43
CA PRO A 285 12.04 -6.89 7.29
C PRO A 285 11.62 -8.20 6.61
N VAL A 286 12.27 -9.30 7.00
CA VAL A 286 11.94 -10.64 6.50
C VAL A 286 10.93 -11.34 7.42
N GLU A 287 11.02 -11.12 8.74
CA GLU A 287 10.11 -11.79 9.70
C GLU A 287 8.73 -11.15 9.72
N LYS A 288 7.72 -12.01 9.88
CA LYS A 288 6.32 -11.66 10.16
C LYS A 288 6.27 -10.77 11.40
N THR A 289 6.04 -9.47 11.22
CA THR A 289 5.71 -8.60 12.35
C THR A 289 4.36 -9.08 12.89
N SER A 290 4.21 -9.20 14.20
CA SER A 290 3.00 -9.74 14.84
C SER A 290 1.71 -8.97 14.50
N ASN A 291 1.85 -7.81 13.83
CA ASN A 291 0.78 -6.93 13.38
C ASN A 291 0.73 -6.79 11.84
N SER A 292 1.34 -7.68 11.04
CA SER A 292 1.28 -7.56 9.58
C SER A 292 -0.17 -7.53 9.12
N THR A 293 -0.59 -6.37 8.63
CA THR A 293 -1.95 -6.13 8.17
C THR A 293 -2.06 -6.49 6.70
N SER A 294 -3.26 -6.86 6.23
CA SER A 294 -3.56 -7.07 4.80
C SER A 294 -3.04 -5.93 3.87
N ASN A 295 -2.86 -4.72 4.41
CA ASN A 295 -2.27 -3.60 3.68
C ASN A 295 -0.78 -3.77 3.36
N SER A 296 0.01 -4.46 4.18
CA SER A 296 1.43 -4.74 3.92
C SER A 296 1.57 -5.78 2.80
N THR A 297 0.77 -6.85 2.83
CA THR A 297 0.74 -7.86 1.76
C THR A 297 0.38 -7.25 0.41
N ARG A 298 -0.70 -6.45 0.33
CA ARG A 298 -1.07 -5.73 -0.90
C ARG A 298 0.05 -4.80 -1.38
N PHE A 299 0.76 -4.14 -0.47
CA PHE A 299 1.91 -3.30 -0.81
C PHE A 299 3.06 -4.13 -1.40
N LEU A 300 3.40 -5.30 -0.85
CA LEU A 300 4.43 -6.17 -1.43
C LEU A 300 4.08 -6.64 -2.83
N PHE A 301 2.83 -7.04 -3.09
CA PHE A 301 2.38 -7.38 -4.44
C PHE A 301 2.41 -6.17 -5.39
N GLY A 302 2.18 -4.96 -4.88
CA GLY A 302 2.38 -3.71 -5.63
C GLY A 302 3.84 -3.48 -6.01
N LEU A 303 4.77 -3.72 -5.06
CA LEU A 303 6.22 -3.68 -5.32
C LEU A 303 6.62 -4.72 -6.36
N LEU A 304 6.07 -5.95 -6.30
CA LEU A 304 6.43 -7.04 -7.20
C LEU A 304 6.01 -6.75 -8.64
N ARG A 305 4.79 -6.22 -8.84
CA ARG A 305 4.35 -5.75 -10.16
C ARG A 305 5.27 -4.66 -10.70
N THR A 306 5.65 -3.72 -9.86
CA THR A 306 6.58 -2.64 -10.26
C THR A 306 7.98 -3.19 -10.56
N ALA A 307 8.46 -4.17 -9.80
CA ALA A 307 9.76 -4.82 -10.01
C ALA A 307 9.80 -5.56 -11.36
N ASN A 308 8.70 -6.19 -11.75
CA ASN A 308 8.56 -6.84 -13.05
C ASN A 308 8.51 -5.82 -14.20
N ILE A 309 7.88 -4.66 -14.01
CA ILE A 309 7.86 -3.59 -15.01
C ILE A 309 9.26 -2.96 -15.20
N LEU A 310 9.97 -2.72 -14.09
CA LEU A 310 11.29 -2.07 -14.08
C LEU A 310 12.47 -3.04 -14.32
N ASN A 311 12.20 -4.33 -14.59
CA ASN A 311 13.20 -5.38 -14.81
C ASN A 311 14.34 -5.38 -13.78
N ILE A 312 13.96 -5.47 -12.50
CA ILE A 312 14.91 -5.54 -11.38
C ILE A 312 15.70 -6.86 -11.39
N SER A 313 16.88 -6.86 -10.75
CA SER A 313 17.68 -8.08 -10.56
C SER A 313 16.86 -9.26 -10.02
N GLU A 314 17.16 -10.47 -10.52
CA GLU A 314 16.45 -11.68 -10.12
C GLU A 314 16.58 -11.96 -8.62
N ALA A 315 17.70 -11.60 -8.00
CA ALA A 315 17.92 -11.72 -6.56
C ALA A 315 16.95 -10.86 -5.74
N CYS A 316 16.73 -9.60 -6.15
CA CYS A 316 15.77 -8.72 -5.49
C CYS A 316 14.33 -9.21 -5.70
N ARG A 317 13.98 -9.69 -6.91
CA ARG A 317 12.67 -10.29 -7.18
C ARG A 317 12.44 -11.53 -6.31
N ALA A 318 13.41 -12.45 -6.26
CA ALA A 318 13.32 -13.65 -5.43
C ALA A 318 13.20 -13.31 -3.94
N SER A 319 13.92 -12.30 -3.45
CA SER A 319 13.77 -11.83 -2.07
C SER A 319 12.37 -11.29 -1.79
N LEU A 320 11.73 -10.64 -2.75
CA LEU A 320 10.38 -10.11 -2.61
C LEU A 320 9.32 -11.23 -2.68
N GLU A 321 9.46 -12.16 -3.63
CA GLU A 321 8.63 -13.37 -3.72
C GLU A 321 8.68 -14.18 -2.41
N LYS A 322 9.88 -14.34 -1.83
CA LYS A 322 10.07 -15.01 -0.54
C LYS A 322 9.33 -14.30 0.60
N LYS A 323 9.43 -12.97 0.68
CA LYS A 323 8.70 -12.17 1.68
C LYS A 323 7.18 -12.27 1.52
N ILE A 324 6.69 -12.34 0.28
CA ILE A 324 5.26 -12.54 0.01
C ILE A 324 4.83 -13.94 0.44
N GLY A 325 5.63 -14.96 0.14
CA GLY A 325 5.39 -16.35 0.54
C GLY A 325 5.16 -16.48 2.04
N TYR A 326 5.93 -15.79 2.88
CA TYR A 326 5.82 -15.84 4.34
C TYR A 326 4.53 -15.27 4.95
N GLN A 327 3.72 -14.56 4.16
CA GLN A 327 2.44 -14.00 4.58
C GLN A 327 1.34 -14.24 3.55
N LEU A 328 1.48 -15.31 2.75
CA LEU A 328 0.55 -15.63 1.67
C LEU A 328 -0.88 -15.83 2.16
N GLU A 329 -1.08 -16.27 3.42
CA GLU A 329 -2.41 -16.43 4.02
C GLU A 329 -3.20 -15.12 4.16
N GLN A 330 -2.53 -13.96 4.07
CA GLN A 330 -3.15 -12.63 4.14
C GLN A 330 -3.44 -12.03 2.76
N ALA A 331 -3.08 -12.72 1.69
CA ALA A 331 -3.26 -12.27 0.31
C ALA A 331 -4.69 -12.49 -0.17
N THR A 332 -5.11 -11.66 -1.13
CA THR A 332 -6.38 -11.83 -1.83
C THR A 332 -6.16 -12.38 -3.23
N LEU A 333 -7.19 -12.98 -3.84
CA LEU A 333 -7.13 -13.47 -5.22
C LEU A 333 -6.62 -12.40 -6.20
N ASP A 334 -7.14 -11.18 -6.04
CA ASP A 334 -6.73 -9.97 -6.76
C ASP A 334 -5.23 -9.68 -6.68
N ASP A 335 -4.57 -10.07 -5.59
CA ASP A 335 -3.14 -9.83 -5.40
C ASP A 335 -2.30 -10.82 -6.21
N LEU A 336 -2.76 -12.08 -6.35
CA LEU A 336 -2.11 -13.15 -7.13
C LEU A 336 -2.25 -12.96 -8.65
N LEU A 337 -3.23 -12.18 -9.11
CA LEU A 337 -3.38 -11.82 -10.52
C LEU A 337 -2.27 -10.81 -10.92
N ILE A 338 -1.07 -11.34 -11.13
CA ILE A 338 0.13 -10.63 -11.58
C ILE A 338 0.20 -10.78 -13.11
N PRO A 339 0.10 -9.68 -13.89
CA PRO A 339 0.21 -9.77 -15.34
C PRO A 339 1.58 -10.28 -15.79
N SER A 340 1.60 -11.06 -16.87
CA SER A 340 2.85 -11.39 -17.54
C SER A 340 3.34 -10.18 -18.34
N TYR A 341 4.58 -9.76 -18.09
CA TYR A 341 5.25 -8.67 -18.83
C TYR A 341 6.31 -9.19 -19.81
N SER A 342 6.44 -10.52 -19.94
CA SER A 342 7.39 -11.16 -20.85
C SER A 342 6.78 -11.34 -22.23
N TYR A 343 7.47 -10.86 -23.28
CA TYR A 343 7.08 -11.09 -24.67
C TYR A 343 7.13 -12.57 -25.09
N LEU A 344 7.79 -13.42 -24.30
CA LEU A 344 7.91 -14.86 -24.56
C LEU A 344 6.77 -15.67 -23.95
N ASN A 345 6.05 -15.11 -22.97
CA ASN A 345 4.95 -15.80 -22.30
C ASN A 345 3.63 -15.32 -22.89
N GLU A 346 2.91 -16.24 -23.52
CA GLU A 346 1.60 -15.98 -24.13
C GLU A 346 0.46 -15.98 -23.10
N THR A 347 0.73 -16.37 -21.84
CA THR A 347 -0.26 -16.36 -20.76
C THR A 347 -0.55 -14.95 -20.27
N LEU A 348 -1.79 -14.69 -19.86
CA LEU A 348 -2.23 -13.41 -19.31
C LEU A 348 -1.56 -13.10 -17.97
N TYR A 349 -1.31 -14.14 -17.17
CA TYR A 349 -0.74 -14.04 -15.82
C TYR A 349 0.61 -14.76 -15.71
N ASP A 350 1.45 -14.28 -14.79
CA ASP A 350 2.72 -14.90 -14.44
C ASP A 350 2.51 -16.04 -13.41
N VAL A 351 2.20 -17.22 -13.95
CA VAL A 351 1.97 -18.44 -13.16
C VAL A 351 3.25 -18.89 -12.44
N ASP A 352 4.41 -18.73 -13.09
CA ASP A 352 5.71 -19.16 -12.55
C ASP A 352 6.06 -18.35 -11.29
N CYS A 353 5.68 -17.08 -11.25
CA CYS A 353 5.83 -16.23 -10.06
C CYS A 353 4.97 -16.72 -8.89
N VAL A 354 3.71 -17.05 -9.13
CA VAL A 354 2.81 -17.57 -8.08
C VAL A 354 3.29 -18.92 -7.57
N GLU A 355 3.77 -19.81 -8.45
CA GLU A 355 4.37 -21.09 -8.06
C GLU A 355 5.59 -20.91 -7.15
N ARG A 356 6.48 -19.94 -7.46
CA ARG A 356 7.63 -19.60 -6.60
C ARG A 356 7.20 -19.07 -5.24
N ILE A 357 6.21 -18.18 -5.21
CA ILE A 357 5.65 -17.63 -3.95
C ILE A 357 5.06 -18.76 -3.09
N LEU A 358 4.31 -19.68 -3.71
CA LEU A 358 3.73 -20.83 -3.01
C LEU A 358 4.81 -21.75 -2.45
N ARG A 359 5.88 -22.02 -3.20
CA ARG A 359 7.02 -22.81 -2.71
C ARG A 359 7.64 -22.21 -1.45
N TYR A 360 7.89 -20.90 -1.43
CA TYR A 360 8.44 -20.23 -0.24
C TYR A 360 7.48 -20.26 0.96
N PHE A 361 6.17 -20.23 0.74
CA PHE A 361 5.18 -20.42 1.80
C PHE A 361 5.29 -21.82 2.43
N LEU A 362 5.39 -22.86 1.60
CA LEU A 362 5.50 -24.24 2.07
C LEU A 362 6.82 -24.48 2.80
N GLU A 363 7.94 -23.98 2.29
CA GLU A 363 9.24 -24.02 2.96
C GLU A 363 9.20 -23.36 4.36
N GLU A 364 8.48 -22.24 4.50
CA GLU A 364 8.32 -21.57 5.80
C GLU A 364 7.46 -22.36 6.77
N LEU A 365 6.38 -22.98 6.29
CA LEU A 365 5.56 -23.86 7.11
C LEU A 365 6.39 -25.03 7.64
N GLU A 366 7.19 -25.66 6.80
CA GLU A 366 8.11 -26.75 7.20
C GLU A 366 9.12 -26.27 8.25
N ASN A 367 9.75 -25.12 8.05
CA ASN A 367 10.70 -24.55 9.02
C ASN A 367 10.04 -24.23 10.37
N ARG A 368 8.79 -23.75 10.38
CA ARG A 368 8.04 -23.50 11.63
C ARG A 368 7.70 -24.80 12.37
N SER A 369 7.52 -25.91 11.65
CA SER A 369 7.21 -27.23 12.24
C SER A 369 8.34 -27.81 13.09
N MET A 370 9.59 -27.54 12.72
CA MET A 370 10.77 -27.92 13.49
C MET A 370 10.89 -27.16 14.82
N ASN A 371 10.28 -25.98 14.92
CA ASN A 371 10.54 -25.03 16.01
C ASN A 371 9.40 -24.88 17.03
N ARG A 372 8.14 -25.34 16.78
CA ARG A 372 7.01 -25.21 17.73
C ARG A 372 5.89 -26.26 17.60
N ILE A 373 5.25 -26.58 18.74
CA ILE A 373 4.02 -27.39 18.90
C ILE A 373 2.76 -26.51 18.65
N GLU A 374 2.70 -25.78 17.53
CA GLU A 374 1.53 -24.94 17.16
C GLU A 374 0.84 -25.53 15.92
N GLY A 375 0.20 -26.69 16.10
CA GLY A 375 -0.46 -27.39 14.99
C GLY A 375 -1.71 -26.68 14.44
N GLU A 376 -2.43 -25.92 15.26
CA GLU A 376 -3.74 -25.36 14.91
C GLU A 376 -3.64 -24.09 14.02
N GLU A 377 -2.71 -23.19 14.32
CA GLU A 377 -2.43 -22.03 13.46
C GLU A 377 -1.84 -22.44 12.10
N ARG A 378 -1.04 -23.52 12.06
CA ARG A 378 -0.48 -24.06 10.82
C ARG A 378 -1.60 -24.53 9.88
N SER A 379 -2.53 -25.34 10.41
CA SER A 379 -3.63 -25.87 9.63
C SER A 379 -4.53 -24.76 9.10
N THR A 380 -4.84 -23.73 9.91
CA THR A 380 -5.68 -22.62 9.43
C THR A 380 -5.02 -21.80 8.31
N ALA A 381 -3.73 -21.47 8.41
CA ALA A 381 -3.01 -20.76 7.36
C ALA A 381 -2.94 -21.58 6.06
N LEU A 382 -2.65 -22.87 6.17
CA LEU A 382 -2.58 -23.78 5.02
C LEU A 382 -3.94 -23.93 4.31
N LEU A 383 -5.05 -24.03 5.06
CA LEU A 383 -6.40 -24.07 4.50
C LEU A 383 -6.78 -22.75 3.79
N LEU A 384 -6.40 -21.60 4.34
CA LEU A 384 -6.62 -20.30 3.70
C LEU A 384 -5.87 -20.19 2.37
N VAL A 385 -4.61 -20.64 2.34
CA VAL A 385 -3.81 -20.67 1.11
C VAL A 385 -4.36 -21.70 0.12
N GLY A 386 -4.81 -22.88 0.57
CA GLY A 386 -5.47 -23.86 -0.28
C GLY A 386 -6.67 -23.27 -1.05
N LYS A 387 -7.57 -22.60 -0.32
CA LYS A 387 -8.71 -21.89 -0.92
C LYS A 387 -8.28 -20.78 -1.89
N LEU A 388 -7.21 -20.05 -1.56
CA LEU A 388 -6.68 -18.97 -2.39
C LEU A 388 -6.11 -19.52 -3.71
N ILE A 389 -5.34 -20.60 -3.67
CA ILE A 389 -4.76 -21.25 -4.84
C ILE A 389 -5.84 -21.89 -5.70
N ASP A 390 -6.87 -22.53 -5.13
CA ASP A 390 -7.99 -23.06 -5.90
C ASP A 390 -8.78 -21.93 -6.61
N GLY A 391 -8.94 -20.78 -5.94
CA GLY A 391 -9.49 -19.57 -6.54
C GLY A 391 -8.64 -19.08 -7.72
N TYR A 392 -7.31 -19.04 -7.56
CA TYR A 392 -6.37 -18.64 -8.59
C TYR A 392 -6.34 -19.61 -9.78
N LEU A 393 -6.30 -20.92 -9.51
CA LEU A 393 -6.40 -21.99 -10.52
C LEU A 393 -7.67 -21.83 -11.36
N SER A 394 -8.80 -21.53 -10.73
CA SER A 394 -10.07 -21.30 -11.43
C SER A 394 -10.05 -20.06 -12.33
N GLU A 395 -9.33 -19.00 -11.98
CA GLU A 395 -9.19 -17.80 -12.83
C GLU A 395 -8.26 -18.06 -14.02
N ILE A 396 -7.06 -18.61 -13.77
CA ILE A 396 -6.09 -18.90 -14.84
C ILE A 396 -6.56 -20.02 -15.77
N ALA A 397 -7.43 -20.92 -15.30
CA ALA A 397 -7.99 -21.99 -16.10
C ALA A 397 -8.75 -21.50 -17.34
N SER A 398 -9.21 -20.24 -17.32
CA SER A 398 -9.90 -19.62 -18.46
C SER A 398 -8.96 -19.12 -19.57
N ASP A 399 -7.66 -19.04 -19.31
CA ASP A 399 -6.65 -18.61 -20.27
C ASP A 399 -6.34 -19.73 -21.27
N ALA A 400 -6.68 -19.52 -22.54
CA ALA A 400 -6.46 -20.50 -23.61
C ALA A 400 -4.99 -20.82 -23.88
N ASN A 401 -4.06 -19.98 -23.44
CA ASN A 401 -2.62 -20.18 -23.61
C ASN A 401 -1.99 -20.93 -22.42
N LEU A 402 -2.77 -21.29 -21.40
CA LEU A 402 -2.29 -22.02 -20.24
C LEU A 402 -2.01 -23.48 -20.59
N LYS A 403 -0.72 -23.86 -20.57
CA LYS A 403 -0.30 -25.24 -20.81
C LYS A 403 -0.77 -26.18 -19.71
N GLN A 404 -1.17 -27.38 -20.11
CA GLN A 404 -1.64 -28.45 -19.23
C GLN A 404 -0.66 -28.82 -18.12
N GLU A 405 0.64 -28.81 -18.43
CA GLU A 405 1.72 -29.13 -17.48
C GLU A 405 1.72 -28.11 -16.33
N LYS A 406 1.67 -26.81 -16.64
CA LYS A 406 1.64 -25.74 -15.62
C LYS A 406 0.38 -25.80 -14.75
N PHE A 407 -0.78 -26.10 -15.36
CA PHE A 407 -2.02 -26.26 -14.60
C PHE A 407 -1.92 -27.45 -13.63
N PHE A 408 -1.44 -28.59 -14.13
CA PHE A 408 -1.26 -29.81 -13.35
C PHE A 408 -0.26 -29.61 -12.20
N ASP A 409 0.92 -29.05 -12.48
CA ASP A 409 1.98 -28.84 -11.51
C ASP A 409 1.51 -27.95 -10.35
N LEU A 410 0.75 -26.88 -10.65
CA LEU A 410 0.19 -26.01 -9.62
C LEU A 410 -0.96 -26.67 -8.82
N ALA A 411 -1.77 -27.51 -9.47
CA ALA A 411 -2.86 -28.24 -8.81
C ALA A 411 -2.34 -29.21 -7.72
N ILE A 412 -1.21 -29.87 -7.99
CA ILE A 412 -0.56 -30.83 -7.08
C ILE A 412 0.50 -30.20 -6.16
N ALA A 413 0.76 -28.89 -6.27
CA ALA A 413 1.81 -28.22 -5.50
C ALA A 413 1.51 -28.14 -4.00
N LEU A 414 0.24 -28.25 -3.61
CA LEU A 414 -0.21 -28.21 -2.22
C LEU A 414 -0.28 -29.62 -1.62
N PRO A 415 0.03 -29.79 -0.32
CA PRO A 415 -0.11 -31.07 0.37
C PRO A 415 -1.59 -31.42 0.59
N ASP A 416 -1.87 -32.71 0.85
CA ASP A 416 -3.24 -33.25 0.94
C ASP A 416 -4.10 -32.62 2.04
N ASP A 417 -3.47 -32.12 3.11
CA ASP A 417 -4.11 -31.47 4.25
C ASP A 417 -4.47 -29.99 3.99
N ALA A 418 -4.05 -29.43 2.86
CA ALA A 418 -4.40 -28.06 2.46
C ALA A 418 -5.85 -27.89 2.01
N ARG A 419 -6.52 -29.01 1.68
CA ARG A 419 -7.91 -29.02 1.22
C ARG A 419 -8.74 -29.94 2.12
N LEU A 420 -9.76 -29.36 2.75
CA LEU A 420 -10.83 -30.14 3.39
C LEU A 420 -11.77 -30.73 2.35
N PHE A 421 -12.07 -29.95 1.32
CA PHE A 421 -12.89 -30.35 0.19
C PHE A 421 -12.23 -29.94 -1.12
N ASP A 422 -12.35 -30.78 -2.13
CA ASP A 422 -11.78 -30.56 -3.46
C ASP A 422 -12.74 -29.83 -4.41
N ASP A 423 -13.88 -29.32 -3.92
CA ASP A 423 -14.87 -28.60 -4.72
C ASP A 423 -14.28 -27.40 -5.50
N GLY A 424 -13.35 -26.67 -4.87
CA GLY A 424 -12.65 -25.55 -5.48
C GLY A 424 -11.73 -26.00 -6.61
N LEU A 425 -10.99 -27.08 -6.38
CA LEU A 425 -10.12 -27.71 -7.36
C LEU A 425 -10.92 -28.32 -8.52
N TYR A 426 -12.03 -29.00 -8.23
CA TYR A 426 -12.98 -29.51 -9.22
C TYR A 426 -13.51 -28.39 -10.13
N ARG A 427 -13.91 -27.26 -9.54
CA ARG A 427 -14.35 -26.10 -10.33
C ARG A 427 -13.24 -25.60 -11.25
N ALA A 428 -11.99 -25.53 -10.78
CA ALA A 428 -10.87 -25.14 -11.63
C ALA A 428 -10.64 -26.15 -12.78
N VAL A 429 -10.73 -27.46 -12.50
CA VAL A 429 -10.62 -28.51 -13.52
C VAL A 429 -11.74 -28.40 -14.56
N ASP A 430 -13.00 -28.23 -14.15
CA ASP A 430 -14.12 -28.07 -15.10
C ASP A 430 -13.94 -26.81 -15.98
N VAL A 431 -13.55 -25.69 -15.39
CA VAL A 431 -13.26 -24.45 -16.15
C VAL A 431 -12.13 -24.69 -17.15
N TYR A 432 -11.06 -25.39 -16.74
CA TYR A 432 -9.92 -25.68 -17.60
C TYR A 432 -10.33 -26.56 -18.79
N LEU A 433 -11.03 -27.67 -18.54
CA LEU A 433 -11.54 -28.55 -19.59
C LEU A 433 -12.53 -27.85 -20.53
N LYS A 434 -13.32 -26.92 -20.00
CA LYS A 434 -14.23 -26.10 -20.80
C LYS A 434 -13.49 -25.12 -21.71
N ALA A 435 -12.43 -24.50 -21.21
CA ALA A 435 -11.62 -23.54 -21.96
C ALA A 435 -10.64 -24.21 -22.95
N HIS A 436 -10.30 -25.49 -22.73
CA HIS A 436 -9.32 -26.24 -23.52
C HIS A 436 -9.89 -27.53 -24.16
N PRO A 437 -10.88 -27.46 -25.07
CA PRO A 437 -11.46 -28.65 -25.70
C PRO A 437 -10.50 -29.49 -26.56
N TRP A 438 -9.33 -28.95 -26.92
CA TRP A 438 -8.34 -29.59 -27.80
C TRP A 438 -7.34 -30.48 -27.07
N ILE A 439 -7.43 -30.61 -25.74
CA ILE A 439 -6.50 -31.41 -24.95
C ILE A 439 -6.72 -32.91 -25.22
N PRO A 440 -5.64 -33.69 -25.42
CA PRO A 440 -5.72 -35.14 -25.62
C PRO A 440 -6.39 -35.85 -24.43
N GLU A 441 -7.08 -36.96 -24.69
CA GLU A 441 -7.75 -37.75 -23.64
C GLU A 441 -6.80 -38.18 -22.52
N ALA A 442 -5.58 -38.60 -22.85
CA ALA A 442 -4.57 -38.96 -21.86
C ALA A 442 -4.22 -37.81 -20.90
N ASP A 443 -4.21 -36.56 -21.39
CA ASP A 443 -3.91 -35.40 -20.57
C ASP A 443 -5.13 -34.92 -19.79
N ARG A 444 -6.35 -35.09 -20.34
CA ARG A 444 -7.59 -34.94 -19.57
C ARG A 444 -7.64 -35.90 -18.38
N GLU A 445 -7.24 -37.16 -18.58
CA GLU A 445 -7.15 -38.14 -17.50
C GLU A 445 -6.14 -37.71 -16.43
N LYS A 446 -4.95 -37.23 -16.82
CA LYS A 446 -3.94 -36.72 -15.87
C LYS A 446 -4.46 -35.53 -15.07
N ILE A 447 -5.10 -34.56 -15.73
CA ILE A 447 -5.66 -33.37 -15.06
C ILE A 447 -6.79 -33.77 -14.11
N CYS A 448 -7.66 -34.71 -14.48
CA CYS A 448 -8.73 -35.16 -13.60
C CYS A 448 -8.23 -36.04 -12.45
N ALA A 449 -7.06 -36.67 -12.57
CA ALA A 449 -6.47 -37.50 -11.53
C ALA A 449 -5.98 -36.71 -10.31
N VAL A 450 -5.90 -35.38 -10.39
CA VAL A 450 -5.56 -34.52 -9.23
C VAL A 450 -6.70 -34.42 -8.21
N LEU A 451 -7.92 -34.85 -8.56
CA LEU A 451 -9.10 -34.76 -7.72
C LEU A 451 -9.20 -35.98 -6.80
N ASP A 452 -9.26 -35.74 -5.49
CA ASP A 452 -9.70 -36.75 -4.54
C ASP A 452 -11.23 -36.74 -4.47
N CYS A 453 -11.85 -37.69 -5.18
CA CYS A 453 -13.32 -37.82 -5.23
C CYS A 453 -13.94 -38.10 -3.85
N GLN A 454 -13.16 -38.51 -2.83
CA GLN A 454 -13.63 -38.66 -1.45
C GLN A 454 -13.88 -37.32 -0.77
N LYS A 455 -13.10 -36.30 -1.15
CA LYS A 455 -13.16 -34.94 -0.62
C LYS A 455 -14.14 -34.04 -1.38
N LEU A 456 -14.93 -34.59 -2.30
CA LEU A 456 -15.99 -33.82 -2.97
C LEU A 456 -17.26 -33.81 -2.11
N THR A 457 -17.90 -32.65 -2.02
CA THR A 457 -19.23 -32.56 -1.41
C THR A 457 -20.28 -33.22 -2.29
N LEU A 458 -21.43 -33.58 -1.72
CA LEU A 458 -22.54 -34.17 -2.48
C LEU A 458 -22.97 -33.29 -3.67
N GLU A 459 -23.00 -31.97 -3.49
CA GLU A 459 -23.32 -31.02 -4.55
C GLU A 459 -22.27 -31.08 -5.69
N ALA A 460 -20.98 -31.09 -5.34
CA ALA A 460 -19.91 -31.21 -6.33
C ALA A 460 -19.94 -32.58 -7.04
N CYS A 461 -20.20 -33.68 -6.31
CA CYS A 461 -20.35 -35.02 -6.87
C CYS A 461 -21.49 -35.09 -7.89
N THR A 462 -22.67 -34.55 -7.56
CA THR A 462 -23.81 -34.55 -8.50
C THR A 462 -23.52 -33.76 -9.77
N HIS A 463 -22.86 -32.61 -9.66
CA HIS A 463 -22.43 -31.83 -10.82
C HIS A 463 -21.38 -32.57 -11.65
N ALA A 464 -20.39 -33.20 -10.99
CA ALA A 464 -19.36 -33.99 -11.65
C ALA A 464 -19.91 -35.24 -12.35
N ALA A 465 -20.89 -35.92 -11.76
CA ALA A 465 -21.57 -37.06 -12.37
C ALA A 465 -22.30 -36.70 -13.67
N GLN A 466 -22.76 -35.45 -13.79
CA GLN A 466 -23.45 -34.92 -14.98
C GLN A 466 -22.50 -34.26 -15.99
N ASN A 467 -21.21 -34.15 -15.69
CA ASN A 467 -20.27 -33.42 -16.52
C ASN A 467 -19.69 -34.29 -17.64
N GLU A 468 -20.19 -34.06 -18.87
CA GLU A 468 -19.76 -34.79 -20.07
C GLU A 468 -18.29 -34.56 -20.47
N ARG A 469 -17.61 -33.54 -19.92
CA ARG A 469 -16.20 -33.26 -20.22
C ARG A 469 -15.24 -34.18 -19.47
N LEU A 470 -15.68 -34.77 -18.38
CA LEU A 470 -14.84 -35.64 -17.56
C LEU A 470 -14.60 -37.00 -18.25
N PRO A 471 -13.40 -37.59 -18.09
CA PRO A 471 -13.16 -38.97 -18.52
C PRO A 471 -14.09 -39.94 -17.79
N LEU A 472 -14.52 -41.01 -18.49
CA LEU A 472 -15.43 -42.03 -17.93
C LEU A 472 -14.92 -42.62 -16.61
N ARG A 473 -13.60 -42.81 -16.49
CA ARG A 473 -12.96 -43.31 -15.27
C ARG A 473 -13.24 -42.40 -14.06
N THR A 474 -13.13 -41.09 -14.24
CA THR A 474 -13.39 -40.10 -13.19
C THR A 474 -14.87 -40.07 -12.84
N VAL A 475 -15.76 -40.10 -13.83
CA VAL A 475 -17.22 -40.13 -13.58
C VAL A 475 -17.63 -41.36 -12.76
N VAL A 476 -17.09 -42.53 -13.07
CA VAL A 476 -17.36 -43.77 -12.30
C VAL A 476 -16.86 -43.64 -10.86
N GLN A 477 -15.70 -43.04 -10.62
CA GLN A 477 -15.18 -42.79 -9.28
C GLN A 477 -16.09 -41.84 -8.49
N VAL A 478 -16.52 -40.73 -9.11
CA VAL A 478 -17.45 -39.77 -8.51
C VAL A 478 -18.76 -40.45 -8.12
N LEU A 479 -19.38 -41.22 -9.04
CA LEU A 479 -20.63 -41.94 -8.78
C LEU A 479 -20.49 -42.95 -7.64
N PHE A 480 -19.36 -43.64 -7.55
CA PHE A 480 -19.09 -44.58 -6.47
C PHE A 480 -19.07 -43.88 -5.10
N PHE A 481 -18.39 -42.72 -5.00
CA PHE A 481 -18.33 -41.97 -3.75
C PHE A 481 -19.64 -41.24 -3.43
N GLU A 482 -20.37 -40.77 -4.43
CA GLU A 482 -21.73 -40.24 -4.25
C GLU A 482 -22.65 -41.29 -3.60
N GLN A 483 -22.64 -42.52 -4.13
CA GLN A 483 -23.41 -43.64 -3.54
C GLN A 483 -22.95 -43.98 -2.12
N LEU A 484 -21.63 -43.95 -1.87
CA LEU A 484 -21.08 -44.21 -0.53
C LEU A 484 -21.52 -43.15 0.48
N GLN A 485 -21.44 -41.87 0.12
CA GLN A 485 -21.86 -40.75 0.97
C GLN A 485 -23.37 -40.79 1.24
N LEU A 486 -24.19 -41.07 0.24
CA LEU A 486 -25.65 -41.25 0.40
C LEU A 486 -25.95 -42.40 1.38
N ARG A 487 -25.26 -43.54 1.23
CA ARG A 487 -25.43 -44.68 2.13
C ARG A 487 -25.02 -44.34 3.57
N GLN A 488 -23.92 -43.63 3.75
CA GLN A 488 -23.46 -43.18 5.07
C GLN A 488 -24.42 -42.17 5.70
N ALA A 489 -24.96 -41.22 4.93
CA ALA A 489 -25.96 -40.26 5.41
C ALA A 489 -27.27 -40.95 5.86
N ILE A 490 -27.74 -41.94 5.09
CA ILE A 490 -28.91 -42.75 5.45
C ILE A 490 -28.65 -43.58 6.72
N THR A 491 -27.48 -44.21 6.83
CA THR A 491 -27.12 -45.05 7.98
C THR A 491 -26.87 -44.23 9.24
N GLY A 492 -26.23 -43.06 9.11
CA GLY A 492 -26.00 -42.13 10.21
C GLY A 492 -27.29 -41.49 10.71
N GLY A 493 -28.21 -41.15 9.81
CA GLY A 493 -29.56 -40.69 10.17
C GLY A 493 -30.40 -41.76 10.88
N LEU A 494 -30.19 -43.04 10.57
CA LEU A 494 -30.87 -44.17 11.22
C LEU A 494 -30.31 -44.44 12.64
N LEU A 495 -29.00 -44.27 12.85
CA LEU A 495 -28.36 -44.40 14.17
C LEU A 495 -28.67 -43.22 15.11
N GLU A 496 -28.86 -42.01 14.60
CA GLU A 496 -29.33 -40.87 15.42
C GLU A 496 -30.79 -41.02 15.87
N THR A 497 -31.61 -41.80 15.14
CA THR A 497 -32.98 -42.12 15.56
C THR A 497 -33.10 -43.29 16.54
N ASP A 498 -32.03 -44.06 16.74
CA ASP A 498 -32.02 -45.28 17.58
C ASP A 498 -31.02 -45.21 18.75
N ALA A 499 -30.38 -44.05 18.98
CA ALA A 499 -29.55 -43.76 20.14
C ALA A 499 -30.39 -43.50 21.39
N GLY A 500 -31.17 -44.50 21.75
CA GLY A 500 -31.98 -44.56 22.95
C GLY A 500 -32.39 -46.00 23.17
N LEU A 501 -31.41 -46.90 23.35
CA LEU A 501 -31.41 -48.04 24.28
C LEU A 501 -30.23 -48.99 24.02
N THR A 502 -29.59 -49.42 25.11
CA THR A 502 -28.60 -50.52 25.30
C THR A 502 -27.11 -50.23 25.12
N GLU A 503 -26.44 -50.09 26.27
CA GLU A 503 -25.06 -50.49 26.50
C GLU A 503 -24.93 -52.03 26.40
N ALA A 504 -23.88 -52.53 25.73
CA ALA A 504 -22.85 -53.42 26.32
C ALA A 504 -22.03 -54.19 25.26
N ASP A 505 -20.71 -54.12 25.45
CA ASP A 505 -19.71 -55.20 25.38
C ASP A 505 -18.86 -55.48 24.11
N HIS A 506 -17.57 -55.14 24.27
CA HIS A 506 -16.30 -55.79 23.88
C HIS A 506 -15.93 -56.17 22.42
N GLY A 507 -14.76 -55.67 22.00
CA GLY A 507 -13.90 -56.29 20.99
C GLY A 507 -12.70 -55.43 20.58
N ILE A 508 -11.53 -55.69 21.18
CA ILE A 508 -10.25 -54.99 21.01
C ILE A 508 -9.71 -55.15 19.58
N GLY A 509 -9.28 -54.04 18.96
CA GLY A 509 -8.28 -54.07 17.91
C GLY A 509 -8.29 -52.91 16.91
N GLU A 510 -8.08 -51.66 17.32
CA GLU A 510 -7.76 -50.54 16.39
C GLU A 510 -7.23 -49.30 17.14
N GLU A 511 -6.04 -49.42 17.73
CA GLU A 511 -5.43 -48.36 18.57
C GLU A 511 -4.64 -47.30 17.77
N LYS A 512 -4.92 -47.13 16.47
CA LYS A 512 -4.31 -46.05 15.66
C LYS A 512 -5.30 -45.12 14.95
N GLU A 513 -6.58 -45.48 14.86
CA GLU A 513 -7.61 -44.64 14.23
C GLU A 513 -8.32 -43.70 15.24
N ALA A 514 -8.43 -44.14 16.50
CA ALA A 514 -9.24 -43.44 17.52
C ALA A 514 -8.67 -42.09 17.98
N ILE A 515 -7.36 -41.85 17.82
CA ILE A 515 -6.72 -40.59 18.23
C ILE A 515 -6.93 -39.49 17.18
N MET A 516 -7.13 -39.84 15.90
CA MET A 516 -7.39 -38.89 14.82
C MET A 516 -8.86 -38.41 14.82
N VAL A 517 -9.78 -39.29 15.19
CA VAL A 517 -11.22 -39.01 15.26
C VAL A 517 -11.57 -38.10 16.46
N ALA A 518 -10.93 -38.30 17.62
CA ALA A 518 -11.20 -37.49 18.82
C ALA A 518 -10.85 -35.99 18.65
N ARG A 519 -9.81 -35.67 17.86
CA ARG A 519 -9.39 -34.27 17.62
C ARG A 519 -10.20 -33.58 16.52
N ALA A 520 -10.80 -34.34 15.60
CA ALA A 520 -11.73 -33.84 14.59
C ALA A 520 -13.16 -33.61 15.14
N GLN A 521 -13.52 -34.27 16.25
CA GLN A 521 -14.86 -34.19 16.82
C GLN A 521 -15.18 -32.82 17.46
N GLU A 522 -14.20 -32.16 18.09
CA GLU A 522 -14.41 -30.89 18.81
C GLU A 522 -14.66 -29.71 17.86
N GLY A 523 -13.81 -29.53 16.84
CA GLY A 523 -14.02 -28.52 15.79
C GLY A 523 -15.18 -28.86 14.83
N GLY A 524 -15.44 -30.16 14.62
CA GLY A 524 -16.59 -30.64 13.84
C GLY A 524 -17.94 -30.43 14.53
N SER A 525 -17.97 -30.25 15.86
CA SER A 525 -19.21 -29.98 16.60
C SER A 525 -19.72 -28.55 16.36
N THR A 526 -18.81 -27.58 16.34
CA THR A 526 -19.11 -26.16 16.06
C THR A 526 -19.48 -25.94 14.60
N TRP A 527 -18.81 -26.64 13.67
CA TRP A 527 -19.15 -26.60 12.25
C TRP A 527 -20.49 -27.31 11.95
N ARG A 528 -20.76 -28.48 12.55
CA ARG A 528 -22.08 -29.12 12.43
C ARG A 528 -23.21 -28.27 13.02
N ALA A 529 -22.93 -27.48 14.06
CA ALA A 529 -23.87 -26.48 14.57
C ALA A 529 -24.11 -25.36 13.54
N ALA A 530 -23.06 -24.79 12.95
CA ALA A 530 -23.17 -23.73 11.95
C ALA A 530 -23.84 -24.18 10.64
N VAL A 531 -23.63 -25.43 10.21
CA VAL A 531 -24.31 -26.03 9.04
C VAL A 531 -25.79 -26.27 9.34
N ARG A 532 -26.13 -26.74 10.54
CA ARG A 532 -27.53 -26.86 10.97
C ARG A 532 -28.20 -25.49 11.07
N GLU A 533 -27.53 -24.48 11.60
CA GLU A 533 -28.05 -23.10 11.62
C GLU A 533 -28.26 -22.54 10.21
N ASN A 534 -27.33 -22.77 9.27
CA ASN A 534 -27.52 -22.37 7.87
C ASN A 534 -28.69 -23.11 7.19
N GLN A 535 -28.89 -24.39 7.49
CA GLN A 535 -30.02 -25.16 6.98
C GLN A 535 -31.34 -24.68 7.57
N VAL A 536 -31.36 -24.33 8.86
CA VAL A 536 -32.53 -23.73 9.52
C VAL A 536 -32.83 -22.36 8.93
N LEU A 537 -31.82 -21.51 8.70
CA LEU A 537 -32.00 -20.21 8.05
C LEU A 537 -32.52 -20.33 6.62
N ARG A 538 -32.13 -21.38 5.88
CA ARG A 538 -32.69 -21.68 4.55
C ARG A 538 -34.17 -22.05 4.63
N LEU A 539 -34.54 -22.95 5.54
CA LEU A 539 -35.94 -23.33 5.76
C LEU A 539 -36.79 -22.13 6.23
N ASP A 540 -36.23 -21.27 7.08
CA ASP A 540 -36.88 -20.03 7.52
C ASP A 540 -37.03 -19.03 6.38
N MET A 541 -36.03 -18.89 5.51
CA MET A 541 -36.13 -18.05 4.30
C MET A 541 -37.20 -18.56 3.33
N ASP A 542 -37.31 -19.86 3.13
CA ASP A 542 -38.33 -20.45 2.26
C ASP A 542 -39.73 -20.33 2.88
N SER A 543 -39.85 -20.49 4.20
CA SER A 543 -41.08 -20.22 4.96
C SER A 543 -41.49 -18.73 4.88
N MET A 544 -40.52 -17.82 5.02
CA MET A 544 -40.74 -16.38 4.85
C MET A 544 -41.17 -16.05 3.42
N ARG A 545 -40.54 -16.65 2.40
CA ARG A 545 -40.92 -16.48 0.99
C ARG A 545 -42.35 -16.95 0.74
N ALA A 546 -42.75 -18.09 1.30
CA ALA A 546 -44.11 -18.60 1.19
C ALA A 546 -45.14 -17.65 1.85
N ARG A 547 -44.84 -17.13 3.06
CA ARG A 547 -45.69 -16.14 3.74
C ARG A 547 -45.77 -14.81 2.99
N VAL A 548 -44.69 -14.35 2.38
CA VAL A 548 -44.69 -13.14 1.55
C VAL A 548 -45.59 -13.34 0.33
N HIS A 549 -45.48 -14.48 -0.37
CA HIS A 549 -46.37 -14.78 -1.49
C HIS A 549 -47.84 -14.90 -1.08
N GLU A 550 -48.13 -15.42 0.11
CA GLU A 550 -49.50 -15.46 0.64
C GLU A 550 -50.03 -14.05 0.95
N LEU A 551 -49.24 -13.21 1.63
CA LEU A 551 -49.58 -11.81 1.88
C LEU A 551 -49.72 -11.00 0.60
N GLU A 552 -48.92 -11.27 -0.43
CA GLU A 552 -49.06 -10.65 -1.75
C GLU A 552 -50.38 -11.04 -2.42
N ARG A 553 -50.82 -12.30 -2.27
CA ARG A 553 -52.13 -12.75 -2.76
C ARG A 553 -53.26 -12.08 -1.98
N GLU A 554 -53.17 -11.99 -0.65
CA GLU A 554 -54.17 -11.33 0.19
C GLU A 554 -54.26 -9.82 -0.06
N CYS A 555 -53.12 -9.14 -0.23
CA CYS A 555 -53.11 -7.74 -0.64
C CYS A 555 -53.73 -7.56 -2.03
N SER A 556 -53.52 -8.52 -2.93
CA SER A 556 -54.10 -8.49 -4.28
C SER A 556 -55.61 -8.73 -4.27
N THR A 557 -56.11 -9.62 -3.40
CA THR A 557 -57.54 -9.86 -3.25
C THR A 557 -58.23 -8.68 -2.57
N MET A 558 -57.64 -8.09 -1.54
CA MET A 558 -58.14 -6.85 -0.92
C MET A 558 -58.19 -5.69 -1.93
N ARG A 559 -57.14 -5.51 -2.75
CA ARG A 559 -57.11 -4.45 -3.76
C ARG A 559 -58.24 -4.62 -4.79
N LYS A 560 -58.47 -5.84 -5.27
CA LYS A 560 -59.58 -6.17 -6.17
C LYS A 560 -60.96 -6.02 -5.50
N ALA A 561 -61.06 -6.26 -4.20
CA ALA A 561 -62.29 -6.04 -3.45
C ALA A 561 -62.58 -4.54 -3.28
N ILE A 562 -61.56 -3.72 -3.05
CA ILE A 562 -61.67 -2.25 -2.98
C ILE A 562 -62.06 -1.67 -4.34
N GLU A 563 -61.47 -2.14 -5.45
CA GLU A 563 -61.85 -1.75 -6.81
C GLU A 563 -63.29 -2.15 -7.17
N LYS A 564 -63.82 -3.24 -6.60
CA LYS A 564 -65.22 -3.67 -6.78
C LYS A 564 -66.23 -2.88 -5.95
N ILE A 565 -65.79 -2.17 -4.92
CA ILE A 565 -66.65 -1.34 -4.04
C ILE A 565 -66.83 0.08 -4.62
N GLU A 566 -66.14 0.43 -5.71
CA GLU A 566 -66.48 1.62 -6.52
C GLU A 566 -67.41 1.23 -7.69
N PRO A 567 -68.74 1.36 -7.55
CA PRO A 567 -69.61 1.42 -8.72
C PRO A 567 -69.45 2.80 -9.37
N GLY A 568 -69.22 2.79 -10.69
CA GLY A 568 -69.00 3.99 -11.48
C GLY A 568 -70.12 5.03 -11.37
N GLY A 569 -69.70 6.29 -11.39
CA GLY A 569 -70.56 7.46 -11.55
C GLY A 569 -69.81 8.75 -11.25
N HIS A 570 -69.46 9.52 -12.28
CA HIS A 570 -68.96 10.89 -12.19
C HIS A 570 -69.83 11.77 -11.27
N VAL A 571 -69.23 12.51 -10.34
CA VAL A 571 -69.32 13.98 -10.17
C VAL A 571 -68.34 14.43 -9.07
N GLU A 572 -67.74 15.58 -9.34
CA GLU A 572 -66.74 16.32 -8.57
C GLU A 572 -67.14 16.60 -7.12
N THR A 573 -66.21 16.43 -6.16
CA THR A 573 -65.55 17.54 -5.43
C THR A 573 -64.83 17.02 -4.16
N VAL A 574 -63.52 17.29 -4.15
CA VAL A 574 -62.71 17.79 -3.02
C VAL A 574 -63.14 17.38 -1.60
N GLY A 575 -62.29 16.61 -0.90
CA GLY A 575 -62.20 16.82 0.56
C GLY A 575 -61.82 15.67 1.50
N TRP A 576 -61.57 14.43 1.07
CA TRP A 576 -61.34 13.35 2.06
C TRP A 576 -59.94 12.71 2.09
N ARG A 577 -59.14 12.80 1.02
CA ARG A 577 -57.84 12.11 0.94
C ARG A 577 -56.68 12.73 1.73
N ASN A 578 -56.86 13.90 2.35
CA ASN A 578 -55.77 14.60 3.05
C ASN A 578 -55.75 14.45 4.59
N SER A 579 -56.65 13.66 5.18
CA SER A 579 -56.77 13.58 6.65
C SER A 579 -56.00 12.41 7.30
N LEU A 580 -55.69 11.33 6.57
CA LEU A 580 -55.05 10.14 7.17
C LEU A 580 -53.53 10.04 6.97
N VAL A 581 -52.92 10.94 6.20
CA VAL A 581 -51.46 10.93 5.91
C VAL A 581 -50.63 11.74 6.93
N ARG A 582 -51.26 12.29 7.98
CA ARG A 582 -50.58 13.08 9.03
C ARG A 582 -50.38 12.39 10.38
N LYS A 583 -50.74 11.11 10.54
CA LYS A 583 -50.63 10.43 11.85
C LYS A 583 -49.68 9.23 11.94
N PHE A 584 -49.05 8.80 10.86
CA PHE A 584 -47.92 7.85 10.90
C PHE A 584 -46.86 8.25 9.87
N GLY A 585 -45.83 8.96 10.34
CA GLY A 585 -44.70 9.39 9.53
C GLY A 585 -43.74 8.24 9.24
N CYS A 586 -43.94 7.56 8.11
CA CYS A 586 -42.96 6.66 7.51
C CYS A 586 -42.99 6.85 5.99
N LYS A 587 -42.00 7.56 5.43
CA LYS A 587 -41.78 7.65 3.99
C LYS A 587 -41.03 6.39 3.54
N PHE A 588 -41.74 5.36 3.10
CA PHE A 588 -41.13 4.26 2.35
C PHE A 588 -41.25 4.55 0.85
N LYS A 589 -40.10 4.74 0.18
CA LYS A 589 -39.97 4.56 -1.26
C LYS A 589 -39.75 3.06 -1.50
N THR A 590 -40.80 2.33 -1.84
CA THR A 590 -40.68 0.97 -2.39
C THR A 590 -40.47 1.08 -3.90
N GLN A 591 -39.21 0.96 -4.32
CA GLN A 591 -38.86 0.60 -5.70
C GLN A 591 -38.98 -0.92 -5.79
N VAL A 592 -40.02 -1.41 -6.45
CA VAL A 592 -40.21 -2.84 -6.72
C VAL A 592 -39.25 -3.19 -7.87
N CYS A 593 -38.26 -4.05 -7.60
CA CYS A 593 -37.52 -4.75 -8.65
C CYS A 593 -38.34 -5.96 -9.05
N ASP A 594 -38.88 -5.92 -10.27
CA ASP A 594 -39.58 -7.03 -10.91
C ASP A 594 -38.50 -7.91 -11.56
N SER A 595 -38.26 -9.10 -11.01
CA SER A 595 -37.35 -10.10 -11.59
C SER A 595 -38.19 -11.25 -12.16
N HIS A 596 -38.61 -11.08 -13.42
CA HIS A 596 -39.00 -12.18 -14.28
C HIS A 596 -37.77 -12.65 -15.06
N GLU A 597 -37.37 -13.90 -14.86
CA GLU A 597 -36.43 -14.63 -15.74
C GLU A 597 -37.11 -14.94 -17.08
N PRO A 598 -36.52 -14.62 -18.24
CA PRO A 598 -37.02 -15.10 -19.52
C PRO A 598 -36.38 -16.44 -19.88
N ALA A 599 -37.22 -17.47 -19.98
CA ALA A 599 -36.87 -18.74 -20.61
C ALA A 599 -36.64 -18.53 -22.12
N VAL A 600 -35.50 -19.01 -22.60
CA VAL A 600 -35.16 -19.08 -24.03
C VAL A 600 -35.86 -20.30 -24.65
N ASN A 601 -36.59 -20.10 -25.74
CA ASN A 601 -36.73 -21.11 -26.81
C ASN A 601 -36.98 -20.43 -28.17
N GLU A 602 -36.37 -21.03 -29.19
CA GLU A 602 -36.01 -20.53 -30.51
C GLU A 602 -37.17 -20.15 -31.46
N ALA A 603 -36.93 -19.19 -32.37
CA ALA A 603 -37.04 -19.40 -33.84
C ALA A 603 -36.81 -18.12 -34.69
N ARG A 604 -35.74 -18.19 -35.52
CA ARG A 604 -35.53 -17.69 -36.90
C ARG A 604 -36.36 -16.55 -37.54
N LYS A 605 -35.60 -15.76 -38.35
CA LYS A 605 -35.92 -14.80 -39.45
C LYS A 605 -36.42 -13.42 -39.02
N GLY A 606 -36.01 -12.30 -39.63
CA GLY A 606 -35.02 -11.97 -40.65
C GLY A 606 -34.89 -10.44 -40.71
N ARG A 607 -33.67 -9.92 -40.90
CA ARG A 607 -33.38 -8.49 -40.98
C ARG A 607 -33.83 -7.92 -42.33
N THR A 608 -34.66 -6.88 -42.31
CA THR A 608 -34.71 -5.88 -43.38
C THR A 608 -34.40 -4.50 -42.78
N HIS A 609 -33.21 -3.99 -43.09
CA HIS A 609 -32.82 -2.61 -42.86
C HIS A 609 -33.57 -1.69 -43.84
N ARG A 610 -34.14 -0.61 -43.32
CA ARG A 610 -34.37 0.63 -44.09
C ARG A 610 -33.79 1.79 -43.31
N HIS A 611 -32.71 2.35 -43.87
CA HIS A 611 -32.18 3.65 -43.55
C HIS A 611 -33.22 4.75 -43.84
N HIS A 612 -33.29 5.76 -42.98
CA HIS A 612 -33.77 7.08 -43.33
C HIS A 612 -32.70 8.11 -43.01
N LYS A 613 -32.35 8.80 -44.11
CA LYS A 613 -31.74 10.11 -44.32
C LYS A 613 -31.08 10.83 -43.16
#